data_AF-A0AAN9J143-F1
#
_entry.id   AF-A0AAN9J143-F1
#
_cell.length_a   1.000
_cell.length_b   1.000
_cell.length_c   1.000
_cell.angle_alpha   90.00
_cell.angle_beta   90.00
_cell.angle_gamma   90.00
#
_symmetry.space_group_name_H-M   'P 1'
#
loop_
_entity.id
_entity.type
_entity.pdbx_description
1 polymer ?
#
loop_
_entity_poly.entity_id
_entity_poly.type
_entity_poly.pdbx_seq_one_letter_code
_entity_poly.pdbx_strand_id
1 'polypeptide(L)'
;MVLHAGGLQMWQSSRKWFNEEKEVSLFECATGGISFWEHLNGKPGDLNGFQEAMEADSRVLKVAVKECKHVFENLESLVDVAGGNGSVTKLIHEAFPHLKCTVFDQPQVVANCSGISTEMLNFVGGDMFDSIHSADAVLLKVQ
;
A
#
# COMPACT_ATOMS: atom_id res chain seq x y z
N MET A 1 -7.94 5.41 15.40
CA MET A 1 -7.15 6.26 14.50
C MET A 1 -6.70 7.48 15.28
N VAL A 2 -5.46 7.45 15.81
CA VAL A 2 -4.85 8.65 16.38
C VAL A 2 -4.17 9.36 15.22
N LEU A 3 -4.69 10.53 14.81
CA LEU A 3 -3.98 11.36 13.84
C LEU A 3 -2.67 11.78 14.50
N HIS A 4 -1.55 11.24 14.04
CA HIS A 4 -0.23 11.64 14.52
C HIS A 4 -0.10 13.16 14.36
N ALA A 5 0.46 13.86 15.35
CA ALA A 5 0.50 15.31 15.39
C ALA A 5 1.11 15.92 14.10
N GLY A 6 2.03 15.23 13.45
CA GLY A 6 2.60 15.62 12.15
C GLY A 6 1.59 15.71 11.00
N GLY A 7 0.57 14.85 10.97
CA GLY A 7 -0.45 14.85 9.91
C GLY A 7 -1.40 16.05 9.96
N LEU A 8 -1.60 16.65 11.13
CA LEU A 8 -2.38 17.88 11.29
C LEU A 8 -1.50 19.13 11.26
N GLN A 9 -0.25 19.04 11.73
CA GLN A 9 0.68 20.17 11.74
C GLN A 9 1.03 20.67 10.33
N MET A 10 1.03 19.80 9.31
CA MET A 10 1.33 20.23 7.92
C MET A 10 0.39 21.33 7.41
N TRP A 11 -0.85 21.41 7.91
CA TRP A 11 -1.82 22.43 7.53
C TRP A 11 -1.38 23.85 7.89
N GLN A 12 -0.47 24.02 8.86
CA GLN A 12 0.13 25.32 9.16
C GLN A 12 0.97 25.86 7.98
N SER A 13 1.46 24.96 7.11
CA SER A 13 2.19 25.31 5.89
C SER A 13 1.28 25.49 4.67
N SER A 14 -0.04 25.37 4.79
CA SER A 14 -0.98 25.48 3.66
C SER A 14 -0.82 26.79 2.88
N ARG A 15 -0.72 27.93 3.57
CA ARG A 15 -0.48 29.22 2.90
C ARG A 15 0.82 29.23 2.12
N LYS A 16 1.90 28.65 2.68
CA LYS A 16 3.17 28.54 1.97
C LYS A 16 3.01 27.65 0.73
N TRP A 17 2.38 26.48 0.89
CA TRP A 17 2.14 25.51 -0.18
C TRP A 17 1.34 26.10 -1.35
N PHE A 18 0.26 26.85 -1.08
CA PHE A 18 -0.53 27.50 -2.14
C PHE A 18 0.23 28.60 -2.91
N ASN A 19 1.35 29.09 -2.38
CA ASN A 19 2.20 30.10 -3.03
C ASN A 19 3.55 29.52 -3.49
N GLU A 20 3.74 28.21 -3.41
CA GLU A 20 4.97 27.54 -3.83
C GLU A 20 4.95 27.37 -5.36
N GLU A 21 6.08 27.67 -6.01
CA GLU A 21 6.22 27.46 -7.46
C GLU A 21 6.59 26.01 -7.79
N LYS A 22 7.20 25.31 -6.82
CA LYS A 22 7.56 23.90 -6.93
C LYS A 22 6.34 23.01 -6.80
N GLU A 23 6.25 22.01 -7.68
CA GLU A 23 5.24 20.96 -7.58
C GLU A 23 5.63 19.99 -6.45
N VAL A 24 5.04 20.21 -5.27
CA VAL A 24 5.24 19.39 -4.08
C VAL A 24 3.90 19.16 -3.38
N SER A 25 3.78 18.06 -2.65
CA SER A 25 2.66 17.83 -1.75
C SER A 25 2.67 18.83 -0.57
N LEU A 26 1.53 19.02 0.09
CA LEU A 26 1.46 19.80 1.32
C LEU A 26 2.40 19.23 2.41
N PHE A 27 2.53 17.91 2.47
CA PHE A 27 3.40 17.24 3.42
C PHE A 27 4.86 17.64 3.18
N GLU A 28 5.35 17.52 1.94
CA GLU A 28 6.71 17.93 1.56
C GLU A 28 6.96 19.41 1.80
N CYS A 29 5.99 20.27 1.48
CA CYS A 29 6.09 21.70 1.76
C CYS A 29 6.29 21.99 3.26
N ALA A 30 5.65 21.21 4.13
CA ALA A 30 5.72 21.34 5.58
C ALA A 30 6.97 20.70 6.20
N THR A 31 7.50 19.62 5.60
CA THR A 31 8.67 18.89 6.09
C THR A 31 9.99 19.38 5.51
N GLY A 32 9.96 20.35 4.60
CA GLY A 32 11.17 20.86 3.95
C GLY A 32 11.65 19.98 2.80
N GLY A 33 10.74 19.28 2.13
CA GLY A 33 11.00 18.48 0.93
C GLY A 33 11.10 16.98 1.17
N ILE A 34 10.82 16.49 2.38
CA ILE A 34 10.80 15.05 2.67
C ILE A 34 9.43 14.51 2.29
N SER A 35 9.39 13.51 1.41
CA SER A 35 8.14 12.88 1.00
C SER A 35 7.46 12.15 2.15
N PHE A 36 6.16 11.90 2.01
CA PHE A 36 5.40 11.15 3.01
C PHE A 36 6.00 9.76 3.26
N TRP A 37 6.35 9.05 2.18
CA TRP A 37 6.92 7.71 2.25
C TRP A 37 8.30 7.69 2.89
N GLU A 38 9.19 8.63 2.55
CA GLU A 38 10.50 8.76 3.20
C GLU A 38 10.37 9.04 4.70
N HIS A 39 9.43 9.91 5.11
CA HIS A 39 9.16 10.16 6.52
C HIS A 39 8.71 8.89 7.26
N LEU A 40 7.76 8.13 6.70
CA LEU A 40 7.30 6.88 7.29
C LEU A 40 8.45 5.87 7.41
N ASN A 41 9.24 5.71 6.34
CA ASN A 41 10.38 4.80 6.31
C ASN A 41 11.46 5.15 7.36
N GLY A 42 11.64 6.44 7.66
CA GLY A 42 12.54 6.91 8.70
C GLY A 42 12.03 6.71 10.14
N LYS A 43 10.74 6.34 10.32
CA LYS A 43 10.09 6.23 11.63
C LYS A 43 9.24 4.95 11.71
N PRO A 44 9.83 3.82 12.16
CA PRO A 44 9.13 2.54 12.20
C PRO A 44 7.78 2.56 12.94
N GLY A 45 7.65 3.38 13.99
CA GLY A 45 6.36 3.55 14.70
C GLY A 45 5.28 4.23 13.85
N ASP A 46 5.64 5.24 13.07
CA ASP A 46 4.71 5.94 12.18
C ASP A 46 4.30 5.02 11.01
N LEU A 47 5.27 4.29 10.42
CA LEU A 47 5.00 3.30 9.37
C LEU A 47 4.06 2.19 9.87
N ASN A 48 4.32 1.62 11.04
CA ASN A 48 3.45 0.60 11.62
C ASN A 48 2.04 1.15 11.88
N GLY A 49 1.91 2.36 12.44
CA GLY A 49 0.61 3.00 12.66
C GLY A 49 -0.15 3.26 11.35
N PHE A 50 0.55 3.62 10.28
CA PHE A 50 -0.04 3.77 8.94
C PHE A 50 -0.51 2.41 8.40
N GLN A 51 0.32 1.37 8.47
CA GLN A 51 -0.03 0.01 8.03
C GLN A 51 -1.25 -0.55 8.78
N GLU A 52 -1.33 -0.36 10.10
CA GLU A 52 -2.49 -0.77 10.91
C GLU A 52 -3.77 -0.04 10.48
N ALA A 53 -3.68 1.25 10.16
CA ALA A 53 -4.81 2.01 9.64
C ALA A 53 -5.28 1.46 8.28
N MET A 54 -4.35 1.12 7.40
CA MET A 54 -4.63 0.57 6.07
C MET A 54 -5.20 -0.85 6.11
N GLU A 55 -4.71 -1.67 7.04
CA GLU A 55 -5.26 -3.00 7.30
C GLU A 55 -6.69 -2.91 7.86
N ALA A 56 -6.94 -1.94 8.75
CA ALA A 56 -8.26 -1.72 9.31
C ALA A 56 -9.31 -1.39 8.24
N ASP A 57 -8.95 -0.58 7.26
CA ASP A 57 -9.78 -0.22 6.11
C ASP A 57 -10.01 -1.41 5.16
N SER A 58 -9.00 -2.26 4.99
CA SER A 58 -9.05 -3.44 4.12
C SER A 58 -10.12 -4.48 4.52
N ARG A 59 -10.65 -4.42 5.74
CA ARG A 59 -11.79 -5.27 6.14
C ARG A 59 -13.06 -5.00 5.33
N VAL A 60 -13.25 -3.78 4.84
CA VAL A 60 -14.38 -3.43 3.96
C VAL A 60 -14.25 -4.16 2.61
N LEU A 61 -13.02 -4.36 2.12
CA LEU A 61 -12.75 -5.09 0.89
C LEU A 61 -13.13 -6.56 0.96
N LYS A 62 -13.23 -7.18 2.14
CA LYS A 62 -13.71 -8.55 2.25
C LYS A 62 -15.11 -8.73 1.64
N VAL A 63 -15.97 -7.72 1.78
CA VAL A 63 -17.29 -7.71 1.15
C VAL A 63 -17.14 -7.55 -0.37
N ALA A 64 -16.31 -6.61 -0.83
CA ALA A 64 -16.09 -6.38 -2.25
C ALA A 64 -15.55 -7.63 -2.97
N VAL A 65 -14.57 -8.33 -2.39
CA VAL A 65 -14.03 -9.59 -2.97
C VAL A 65 -15.12 -10.67 -3.07
N LYS A 66 -16.04 -10.73 -2.10
CA LYS A 66 -17.13 -11.70 -2.10
C LYS A 66 -18.24 -11.37 -3.09
N GLU A 67 -18.59 -10.10 -3.24
CA GLU A 67 -19.69 -9.66 -4.11
C GLU A 67 -19.24 -9.45 -5.56
N CYS A 68 -17.96 -9.11 -5.78
CA CYS A 68 -17.38 -8.86 -7.11
C CYS A 68 -16.50 -10.01 -7.59
N LYS A 69 -16.89 -11.27 -7.34
CA LYS A 69 -16.07 -12.44 -7.70
C LYS A 69 -15.70 -12.51 -9.18
N HIS A 70 -16.63 -12.09 -10.04
CA HIS A 70 -16.44 -12.03 -11.50
C HIS A 70 -15.21 -11.24 -11.94
N VAL A 71 -14.71 -10.30 -11.11
CA VAL A 71 -13.47 -9.56 -11.39
C VAL A 71 -12.23 -10.45 -11.35
N PHE A 72 -12.28 -11.52 -10.55
CA PHE A 72 -11.16 -12.44 -10.34
C PHE A 72 -11.33 -13.78 -11.07
N GLU A 73 -12.47 -13.98 -11.74
CA GLU A 73 -12.75 -15.22 -12.46
C GLU A 73 -11.80 -15.37 -13.67
N ASN A 74 -11.23 -16.57 -13.82
CA ASN A 74 -10.30 -16.95 -14.90
C ASN A 74 -8.95 -16.23 -14.90
N LEU A 75 -8.59 -15.52 -13.83
CA LEU A 75 -7.22 -15.06 -13.64
C LEU A 75 -6.36 -16.22 -13.14
N GLU A 76 -5.16 -16.38 -13.70
CA GLU A 76 -4.14 -17.29 -13.20
C GLU A 76 -3.16 -16.56 -12.25
N SER A 77 -2.95 -15.27 -12.48
CA SER A 77 -2.03 -14.44 -11.71
C SER A 77 -2.53 -13.02 -11.43
N LEU A 78 -2.27 -12.53 -10.21
CA LEU A 78 -2.61 -11.18 -9.75
C LEU A 78 -1.40 -10.56 -9.04
N VAL A 79 -1.12 -9.29 -9.32
CA VAL A 79 -0.21 -8.46 -8.51
C VAL A 79 -0.99 -7.38 -7.76
N ASP A 80 -0.84 -7.35 -6.43
CA ASP A 80 -1.41 -6.34 -5.53
C ASP A 80 -0.33 -5.29 -5.24
N VAL A 81 -0.40 -4.16 -5.93
CA VAL A 81 0.61 -3.09 -5.89
C VAL A 81 0.31 -2.13 -4.74
N ALA A 82 1.36 -1.79 -3.99
CA ALA A 82 1.24 -1.16 -2.67
C ALA A 82 0.37 -2.01 -1.72
N GLY A 83 0.52 -3.35 -1.82
CA GLY A 83 -0.29 -4.32 -1.06
C GLY A 83 0.09 -4.46 0.42
N GLY A 84 1.12 -3.74 0.89
CA GLY A 84 1.53 -3.69 2.29
C GLY A 84 1.94 -5.06 2.85
N ASN A 85 1.30 -5.45 3.96
CA ASN A 85 1.49 -6.75 4.60
C ASN A 85 0.64 -7.89 3.97
N GLY A 86 -0.01 -7.60 2.83
CA GLY A 86 -0.79 -8.54 2.05
C GLY A 86 -2.17 -8.84 2.62
N SER A 87 -2.73 -8.04 3.53
CA SER A 87 -4.04 -8.34 4.14
C SER A 87 -5.17 -8.45 3.12
N VAL A 88 -5.20 -7.62 2.06
CA VAL A 88 -6.17 -7.75 0.96
C VAL A 88 -5.89 -9.01 0.14
N THR A 89 -4.64 -9.20 -0.26
CA THR A 89 -4.23 -10.37 -1.04
C THR A 89 -4.57 -11.70 -0.34
N LYS A 90 -4.41 -11.79 0.98
CA LYS A 90 -4.79 -12.99 1.76
C LYS A 90 -6.29 -13.29 1.65
N LEU A 91 -7.15 -12.25 1.70
CA LEU A 91 -8.59 -12.41 1.53
C LEU A 91 -8.95 -12.89 0.11
N ILE A 92 -8.25 -12.38 -0.90
CA ILE A 92 -8.42 -12.83 -2.29
C ILE A 92 -7.98 -14.28 -2.42
N HIS A 93 -6.81 -14.64 -1.87
CA HIS A 93 -6.27 -15.99 -1.94
C HIS A 93 -7.16 -17.01 -1.20
N GLU A 94 -7.77 -16.63 -0.07
CA GLU A 94 -8.78 -17.45 0.62
C GLU A 94 -10.02 -17.71 -0.25
N ALA A 95 -10.46 -16.71 -1.03
CA ALA A 95 -11.62 -16.82 -1.91
C ALA A 95 -11.30 -17.54 -3.23
N PHE A 96 -10.07 -17.44 -3.72
CA PHE A 96 -9.57 -17.98 -4.98
C PHE A 96 -8.23 -18.70 -4.79
N PRO A 97 -8.19 -19.90 -4.18
CA PRO A 97 -6.93 -20.58 -3.86
C PRO A 97 -6.09 -20.97 -5.09
N HIS A 98 -6.69 -20.98 -6.27
CA HIS A 98 -6.04 -21.26 -7.56
C HIS A 98 -5.32 -20.03 -8.14
N LEU A 99 -5.65 -18.83 -7.68
CA LEU A 99 -5.06 -17.59 -8.16
C LEU A 99 -3.70 -17.39 -7.52
N LYS A 100 -2.64 -17.31 -8.35
CA LYS A 100 -1.31 -16.97 -7.88
C LYS A 100 -1.25 -15.47 -7.59
N CYS A 101 -1.01 -15.11 -6.33
CA CYS A 101 -0.95 -13.72 -5.91
C CYS A 101 0.48 -13.29 -5.60
N THR A 102 0.80 -12.06 -5.98
CA THR A 102 2.04 -11.38 -5.59
C THR A 102 1.70 -10.06 -4.92
N VAL A 103 2.09 -9.90 -3.66
CA VAL A 103 2.08 -8.62 -2.97
C VAL A 103 3.34 -7.87 -3.39
N PHE A 104 3.17 -6.69 -3.99
CA PHE A 104 4.26 -5.84 -4.41
C PHE A 104 4.24 -4.53 -3.63
N ASP A 105 5.32 -4.21 -2.94
CA ASP A 105 5.47 -2.96 -2.17
C ASP A 105 6.95 -2.56 -2.06
N GLN A 106 7.25 -1.48 -1.36
CA GLN A 106 8.62 -1.05 -1.11
C GLN A 106 9.40 -2.14 -0.34
N PRO A 107 10.71 -2.33 -0.60
CA PRO A 107 11.48 -3.41 -0.01
C PRO A 107 11.38 -3.53 1.52
N GLN A 108 11.41 -2.40 2.22
CA GLN A 108 11.32 -2.35 3.69
C GLN A 108 9.94 -2.71 4.23
N VAL A 109 8.87 -2.55 3.43
CA VAL A 109 7.51 -2.93 3.81
C VAL A 109 7.36 -4.44 3.79
N VAL A 110 7.81 -5.09 2.71
CA VAL A 110 7.67 -6.55 2.53
C VAL A 110 8.78 -7.37 3.21
N ALA A 111 9.86 -6.75 3.67
CA ALA A 111 11.00 -7.44 4.30
C ALA A 111 10.55 -8.38 5.42
N ASN A 112 9.60 -7.95 6.26
CA ASN A 112 9.08 -8.72 7.39
C ASN A 112 8.03 -9.77 7.00
N CYS A 113 7.55 -9.77 5.76
CA CYS A 113 6.52 -10.68 5.26
C CYS A 113 7.10 -11.87 4.47
N SER A 114 8.39 -11.81 4.14
CA SER A 114 9.09 -12.83 3.33
C SER A 114 8.92 -14.26 3.86
N GLY A 115 8.90 -14.45 5.18
CA GLY A 115 8.71 -15.76 5.83
C GLY A 115 7.31 -16.37 5.69
N ILE A 116 6.33 -15.65 5.12
CA ILE A 116 4.95 -16.12 4.89
C ILE A 116 4.75 -16.57 3.44
N SER A 117 5.78 -16.41 2.59
CA SER A 117 5.66 -16.70 1.16
C SER A 117 5.44 -18.18 0.88
N THR A 118 4.58 -18.48 -0.09
CA THR A 118 4.30 -19.81 -0.62
C THR A 118 4.37 -19.76 -2.15
N GLU A 119 4.27 -20.91 -2.82
CA GLU A 119 4.22 -20.93 -4.30
C GLU A 119 3.07 -20.09 -4.88
N MET A 120 1.95 -20.00 -4.15
CA MET A 120 0.73 -19.30 -4.55
C MET A 120 0.61 -17.87 -3.99
N LEU A 121 1.43 -17.50 -3.01
CA LEU A 121 1.43 -16.18 -2.38
C LEU A 121 2.85 -15.69 -2.17
N ASN A 122 3.27 -14.71 -2.98
CA ASN A 122 4.62 -14.17 -2.95
C ASN A 122 4.64 -12.72 -2.45
N PHE A 123 5.74 -12.30 -1.84
CA PHE A 123 6.02 -10.92 -1.46
C PHE A 123 7.25 -10.43 -2.20
N VAL A 124 7.12 -9.34 -2.96
CA VAL A 124 8.19 -8.81 -3.80
C VAL A 124 8.40 -7.33 -3.49
N GLY A 125 9.65 -6.97 -3.20
CA GLY A 125 10.06 -5.59 -2.93
C GLY A 125 10.47 -4.89 -4.21
N GLY A 126 10.03 -3.65 -4.42
CA GLY A 126 10.49 -2.84 -5.54
C GLY A 126 9.89 -1.43 -5.56
N ASP A 127 10.11 -0.74 -6.68
CA ASP A 127 9.47 0.55 -6.98
C ASP A 127 8.49 0.37 -8.14
N MET A 128 7.21 0.68 -7.89
CA MET A 128 6.14 0.55 -8.89
C MET A 128 6.26 1.55 -10.03
N PHE A 129 6.97 2.66 -9.80
CA PHE A 129 7.24 3.67 -10.84
C PHE A 129 8.37 3.23 -11.79
N ASP A 130 9.22 2.31 -11.36
CA ASP A 130 10.25 1.71 -12.20
C ASP A 130 9.70 0.49 -12.95
N SER A 131 9.21 -0.52 -12.22
CA SER A 131 8.66 -1.73 -12.83
C SER A 131 7.75 -2.52 -11.89
N ILE A 132 6.72 -3.14 -12.48
CA ILE A 132 5.86 -4.10 -11.82
C ILE A 132 5.98 -5.42 -12.59
N HIS A 133 6.01 -6.54 -11.86
CA HIS A 133 6.09 -7.86 -12.47
C HIS A 133 4.83 -8.18 -13.27
N SER A 134 4.98 -8.87 -14.40
CA SER A 134 3.85 -9.28 -15.24
C SER A 134 2.91 -10.23 -14.49
N ALA A 135 1.61 -9.96 -14.61
CA ALA A 135 0.51 -10.78 -14.14
C ALA A 135 -0.71 -10.55 -15.06
N ASP A 136 -1.74 -11.40 -14.96
CA ASP A 136 -2.97 -11.22 -15.75
C ASP A 136 -3.73 -9.96 -15.35
N ALA A 137 -3.65 -9.60 -14.07
CA ALA A 137 -4.24 -8.38 -13.54
C ALA A 137 -3.34 -7.68 -12.52
N VAL A 138 -3.52 -6.36 -12.42
CA VAL A 138 -2.92 -5.50 -11.40
C VAL A 138 -4.04 -4.93 -10.54
N LEU A 139 -3.95 -5.15 -9.23
CA LEU A 139 -4.81 -4.53 -8.24
C LEU A 139 -4.11 -3.28 -7.69
N LEU A 140 -4.80 -2.14 -7.79
CA LEU A 140 -4.42 -0.87 -7.17
C LEU A 140 -5.53 -0.46 -6.21
N LYS A 141 -5.37 -0.83 -4.93
CA LYS A 141 -6.27 -0.37 -3.88
C LYS A 141 -5.80 1.00 -3.37
N VAL A 142 -6.66 2.01 -3.46
CA VAL A 142 -6.38 3.31 -2.84
C VAL A 142 -6.30 3.12 -1.32
N GLN A 143 -5.21 3.61 -0.74
CA GLN A 143 -4.90 3.64 0.69
C GLN A 143 -5.22 5.03 1.27
#